data_AF-A0A4Y9T4S0-F1
#
_entry.id   AF-A0A4Y9T4S0-F1
#
_cell.length_a   1.000
_cell.length_b   1.000
_cell.length_c   1.000
_cell.angle_alpha   90.00
_cell.angle_beta   90.00
_cell.angle_gamma   90.00
#
_symmetry.space_group_name_H-M   'P 1'
#
loop_
_entity.id
_entity.type
_entity.pdbx_description
1 polymer ?
#
loop_
_entity_poly.entity_id
_entity_poly.type
_entity_poly.pdbx_seq_one_letter_code
_entity_poly.pdbx_strand_id
1 'polypeptide(L)'
;VLIRVYENKRNTISFEVQTDKKSATAQELDIKARNFLINKKNLYEFNSSPYETGYIKFIENNGNTFWYDMMPAPGDKFDQSKYLMMYNDNKTVDSKSVKIEVHLTTKNG
;
A
#
# COMPACT_ATOMS: atom_id res chain seq x y z
N VAL A 1 1.64 -13.17 -3.76
CA VAL A 1 1.06 -12.53 -2.56
C VAL A 1 -0.28 -11.90 -2.94
N LEU A 2 -1.36 -12.30 -2.28
CA LEU A 2 -2.70 -11.74 -2.53
C LEU A 2 -2.86 -10.39 -1.83
N ILE A 3 -3.36 -9.41 -2.57
CA ILE A 3 -3.71 -8.08 -2.09
C ILE A 3 -5.22 -7.88 -2.24
N ARG A 4 -5.89 -7.48 -1.16
CA ARG A 4 -7.31 -7.09 -1.19
C ARG A 4 -7.44 -5.59 -1.05
N VAL A 5 -8.25 -4.96 -1.89
CA VAL A 5 -8.43 -3.51 -1.90
C VAL A 5 -9.85 -3.21 -1.47
N TYR A 6 -9.96 -2.41 -0.41
CA TYR A 6 -11.22 -1.95 0.14
C TYR A 6 -11.38 -0.48 -0.18
N GLU A 7 -12.47 -0.12 -0.87
CA GLU A 7 -12.89 1.27 -1.06
C GLU A 7 -14.14 1.50 -0.21
N ASN A 8 -14.11 2.47 0.69
CA ASN A 8 -15.20 2.77 1.63
C ASN A 8 -15.71 1.50 2.35
N LYS A 9 -14.76 0.70 2.86
CA LYS A 9 -14.99 -0.58 3.58
C LYS A 9 -15.51 -1.75 2.75
N ARG A 10 -15.67 -1.60 1.43
CA ARG A 10 -16.11 -2.68 0.52
C ARG A 10 -14.92 -3.21 -0.26
N ASN A 11 -14.71 -4.53 -0.27
CA ASN A 11 -13.71 -5.13 -1.14
C ASN A 11 -14.13 -4.93 -2.60
N THR A 12 -13.40 -4.10 -3.35
CA THR A 12 -13.73 -3.74 -4.73
C THR A 12 -12.87 -4.47 -5.76
N ILE A 13 -11.64 -4.81 -5.41
CA ILE A 13 -10.74 -5.58 -6.26
C ILE A 13 -9.74 -6.36 -5.41
N SER A 14 -9.38 -7.55 -5.87
CA SER A 14 -8.26 -8.31 -5.34
C SER A 14 -7.33 -8.69 -6.47
N PHE A 15 -6.03 -8.64 -6.24
CA PHE A 15 -5.02 -8.95 -7.24
C PHE A 15 -3.80 -9.57 -6.58
N GLU A 16 -2.94 -10.19 -7.38
CA GLU A 16 -1.72 -10.81 -6.90
C GLU A 16 -0.49 -10.05 -7.36
N VAL A 17 0.49 -9.94 -6.46
CA VAL A 17 1.85 -9.51 -6.79
C VAL A 17 2.80 -10.68 -6.65
N GLN A 18 3.73 -10.81 -7.59
CA GLN A 18 4.72 -11.89 -7.62
C GLN A 18 6.04 -11.43 -7.01
N THR A 19 6.73 -12.33 -6.31
CA THR A 19 8.11 -12.15 -5.83
C THR A 19 8.82 -13.51 -5.84
N ASP A 20 10.10 -13.50 -6.19
CA ASP A 20 10.98 -14.67 -6.17
C ASP A 20 11.60 -14.91 -4.78
N LYS A 21 11.43 -13.97 -3.85
CA LYS A 21 12.01 -14.02 -2.50
C LYS A 21 11.08 -14.71 -1.51
N LYS A 22 11.64 -15.62 -0.69
CA LYS A 22 10.92 -16.20 0.46
C LYS A 22 10.66 -15.14 1.54
N SER A 23 11.70 -14.36 1.88
CA SER A 23 11.60 -13.18 2.74
C SER A 23 11.71 -11.94 1.86
N ALA A 24 10.56 -11.30 1.59
CA ALA A 24 10.49 -10.11 0.75
C ALA A 24 10.43 -8.86 1.64
N THR A 25 11.01 -7.75 1.19
CA THR A 25 10.85 -6.48 1.92
C THR A 25 9.41 -5.99 1.78
N ALA A 26 8.87 -5.38 2.84
CA ALA A 26 7.55 -4.75 2.77
C ALA A 26 7.52 -3.66 1.68
N GLN A 27 8.64 -2.94 1.51
CA GLN A 27 8.86 -1.98 0.43
C GLN A 27 8.64 -2.58 -0.97
N GLU A 28 9.19 -3.76 -1.27
CA GLU A 28 9.04 -4.39 -2.59
C GLU A 28 7.56 -4.66 -2.90
N LEU A 29 6.85 -5.23 -1.92
CA LEU A 29 5.44 -5.58 -2.07
C LEU A 29 4.56 -4.33 -2.16
N ASP A 30 4.86 -3.28 -1.37
CA ASP A 30 4.15 -2.01 -1.42
C ASP A 30 4.30 -1.33 -2.79
N ILE A 31 5.53 -1.21 -3.33
CA ILE A 31 5.76 -0.62 -4.66
C ILE A 31 4.97 -1.38 -5.75
N LYS A 32 4.97 -2.72 -5.71
CA LYS A 32 4.21 -3.54 -6.66
C LYS A 32 2.70 -3.32 -6.53
N ALA A 33 2.20 -3.19 -5.30
CA ALA A 33 0.80 -2.90 -5.02
C ALA A 33 0.39 -1.51 -5.54
N ARG A 34 1.15 -0.47 -5.20
CA ARG A 34 0.88 0.91 -5.64
C ARG A 34 0.98 1.05 -7.15
N ASN A 35 1.96 0.42 -7.79
CA ASN A 35 2.06 0.45 -9.25
C ASN A 35 0.81 -0.14 -9.92
N PHE A 36 0.28 -1.25 -9.41
CA PHE A 36 -0.99 -1.79 -9.91
C PHE A 36 -2.15 -0.79 -9.72
N LEU A 37 -2.25 -0.17 -8.54
CA LEU A 37 -3.33 0.76 -8.20
C LEU A 37 -3.25 2.10 -8.95
N ILE A 38 -2.04 2.61 -9.23
CA ILE A 38 -1.86 3.78 -10.10
C ILE A 38 -2.45 3.48 -11.48
N ASN A 39 -2.12 2.32 -12.06
CA ASN A 39 -2.55 1.95 -13.41
C ASN A 39 -4.03 1.54 -13.53
N LYS A 40 -4.64 1.03 -12.46
CA LYS A 40 -6.01 0.49 -12.49
C LYS A 40 -7.06 1.35 -11.80
N LYS A 41 -6.64 2.19 -10.85
CA LYS A 41 -7.53 2.95 -9.96
C LYS A 41 -7.15 4.43 -9.88
N ASN A 42 -6.15 4.88 -10.66
CA ASN A 42 -5.65 6.25 -10.61
C ASN A 42 -5.30 6.69 -9.17
N LEU A 43 -4.66 5.79 -8.41
CA LEU A 43 -4.33 6.03 -7.00
C LEU A 43 -3.62 7.39 -6.79
N TYR A 44 -2.72 7.75 -7.71
CA TYR A 44 -2.09 9.06 -7.78
C TYR A 44 -2.22 9.59 -9.21
N GLU A 45 -2.73 10.81 -9.35
CA GLU A 45 -2.75 11.57 -10.59
C GLU A 45 -1.87 12.82 -10.44
N PHE A 46 -1.61 13.51 -11.56
CA PHE A 46 -0.70 14.66 -11.58
C PHE A 46 -1.11 15.77 -10.59
N ASN A 47 -2.41 16.07 -10.47
CA ASN A 47 -2.92 17.16 -9.63
C ASN A 47 -3.51 16.70 -8.29
N SER A 48 -3.96 15.45 -8.19
CA SER A 48 -4.67 14.97 -7.00
C SER A 48 -4.79 13.45 -6.96
N SER A 49 -5.50 12.94 -5.94
CA SER A 49 -6.02 11.58 -5.90
C SER A 49 -7.56 11.63 -5.83
N PRO A 50 -8.28 10.65 -6.42
CA PRO A 50 -9.72 10.46 -6.16
C PRO A 50 -9.99 10.01 -4.71
N TYR A 51 -8.95 9.59 -3.99
CA TYR A 51 -9.01 9.18 -2.60
C TYR A 51 -8.61 10.32 -1.66
N GLU A 52 -9.33 10.44 -0.55
CA GLU A 52 -9.02 11.36 0.54
C GLU A 52 -7.99 10.75 1.49
N THR A 53 -8.13 9.46 1.78
CA THR A 53 -7.21 8.70 2.63
C THR A 53 -6.90 7.35 2.01
N GLY A 54 -5.73 6.82 2.35
CA GLY A 54 -5.34 5.49 1.94
C GLY A 54 -4.24 4.93 2.84
N TYR A 55 -4.32 3.65 3.21
CA TYR A 55 -3.22 2.96 3.86
C TYR A 55 -3.10 1.53 3.35
N ILE A 56 -1.87 1.02 3.33
CA ILE A 56 -1.56 -0.38 3.03
C ILE A 56 -1.17 -1.09 4.33
N LYS A 57 -1.88 -2.17 4.65
CA LYS A 57 -1.71 -2.96 5.86
C LYS A 57 -1.15 -4.33 5.52
N PHE A 58 -0.09 -4.69 6.24
CA PHE A 58 0.52 -6.01 6.20
C PHE A 58 0.06 -6.80 7.42
N ILE A 59 -0.32 -8.06 7.19
CA ILE A 59 -0.76 -8.99 8.23
C ILE A 59 0.14 -10.23 8.11
N GLU A 60 1.05 -10.37 9.06
CA GLU A 60 2.00 -11.48 9.16
C GLU A 60 1.30 -12.73 9.71
N ASN A 61 1.85 -13.93 9.45
CA ASN A 61 1.24 -15.20 9.86
C ASN A 61 1.11 -15.36 11.39
N ASN A 62 1.97 -14.70 12.15
CA ASN A 62 1.93 -14.68 13.61
C ASN A 62 0.89 -13.70 14.19
N GLY A 63 0.10 -13.03 13.35
CA GLY A 63 -0.89 -12.05 13.75
C GLY A 63 -0.36 -10.62 13.90
N ASN A 64 0.95 -10.40 13.77
CA ASN A 64 1.51 -9.05 13.78
C ASN A 64 1.00 -8.26 12.57
N THR A 65 0.67 -6.99 12.80
CA THR A 65 0.25 -6.09 11.73
C THR A 65 0.98 -4.76 11.81
N PHE A 66 1.30 -4.22 10.64
CA PHE A 66 1.82 -2.87 10.48
C PHE A 66 1.23 -2.27 9.20
N TRP A 67 1.29 -0.95 9.07
CA TRP A 67 0.72 -0.26 7.92
C TRP A 67 1.53 0.99 7.56
N TYR A 68 1.44 1.39 6.29
CA TYR A 68 2.01 2.64 5.78
C TYR A 68 0.90 3.53 5.25
N ASP A 69 0.94 4.81 5.62
CA ASP A 69 0.09 5.82 5.01
C ASP A 69 0.46 5.97 3.54
N MET A 70 -0.55 6.04 2.67
CA MET A 70 -0.37 6.14 1.23
C MET A 70 -0.56 7.58 0.72
N MET A 71 -1.01 8.52 1.55
CA MET A 71 -1.18 9.92 1.16
C MET A 71 0.00 10.78 1.67
N PRO A 72 0.35 11.86 0.94
CA PRO A 72 1.36 12.79 1.41
C PRO A 72 0.86 13.52 2.67
N ALA A 73 1.80 13.97 3.50
CA ALA A 73 1.48 14.89 4.59
C ALA A 73 0.85 16.18 4.04
N PRO A 74 -0.03 16.85 4.81
CA PRO A 74 -0.67 18.09 4.37
C PRO A 74 0.36 19.19 4.09
N GLY A 75 0.09 20.01 3.08
CA GLY A 75 0.91 21.16 2.67
C GLY A 75 1.23 21.15 1.17
N ASP A 76 1.91 22.20 0.72
CA ASP A 76 2.13 22.49 -0.70
C ASP A 76 3.37 21.80 -1.28
N LYS A 77 4.14 21.12 -0.42
CA LYS A 77 5.41 20.49 -0.77
C LYS A 77 5.41 19.04 -0.30
N PHE A 78 5.80 18.16 -1.21
CA PHE A 78 6.05 16.75 -0.92
C PHE A 78 7.54 16.49 -0.82
N ASP A 79 8.00 16.10 0.38
CA ASP A 79 9.38 15.67 0.62
C ASP A 79 9.51 14.17 0.36
N GLN A 80 10.04 13.82 -0.81
CA GLN A 80 10.24 12.45 -1.24
C GLN A 80 11.20 11.68 -0.31
N SER A 81 12.26 12.33 0.17
CA SER A 81 13.25 11.68 1.02
C SER A 81 12.62 11.32 2.36
N LYS A 82 11.95 12.28 2.99
CA LYS A 82 11.25 12.08 4.26
C LYS A 82 10.16 11.02 4.16
N TYR A 83 9.42 10.98 3.04
CA TYR A 83 8.39 9.96 2.84
C TYR A 83 8.99 8.55 2.71
N LEU A 84 10.07 8.41 1.94
CA LEU A 84 10.74 7.11 1.74
C LEU A 84 11.54 6.63 2.96
N MET A 85 11.84 7.50 3.93
CA MET A 85 12.50 7.10 5.18
C MET A 85 11.70 6.08 5.99
N MET A 86 10.38 5.92 5.74
CA MET A 86 9.57 4.87 6.38
C MET A 86 10.04 3.45 6.05
N TYR A 87 10.87 3.27 5.01
CA TYR A 87 11.46 1.97 4.64
C TYR A 87 12.88 1.76 5.18
N ASN A 88 13.41 2.68 6.00
CA ASN A 88 14.78 2.57 6.51
C ASN A 88 14.98 1.39 7.48
N ASP A 89 13.88 0.84 8.02
CA ASP A 89 13.87 -0.32 8.91
C ASP A 89 14.19 -1.63 8.18
N ASN A 90 14.17 -1.62 6.84
CA ASN A 90 14.32 -2.79 5.98
C ASN A 90 13.41 -3.95 6.41
N LYS A 91 12.18 -3.64 6.86
CA LYS A 91 11.22 -4.63 7.35
C LYS A 91 10.94 -5.67 6.27
N THR A 92 11.02 -6.94 6.67
CA THR A 92 10.75 -8.09 5.81
C THR A 92 9.52 -8.87 6.29
N VAL A 93 8.90 -9.59 5.35
CA VAL A 93 7.74 -10.45 5.57
C VAL A 93 7.92 -11.75 4.78
N ASP A 94 7.36 -12.84 5.29
CA ASP A 94 7.30 -14.13 4.57
C ASP A 94 6.28 -14.05 3.42
N SER A 95 6.77 -14.12 2.19
CA SER A 95 5.95 -13.96 0.98
C SER A 95 4.95 -15.09 0.77
N LYS A 96 5.14 -16.25 1.42
CA LYS A 96 4.20 -17.37 1.32
C LYS A 96 2.96 -17.20 2.19
N SER A 97 3.08 -16.45 3.27
CA SER A 97 2.05 -16.41 4.32
C SER A 97 1.48 -15.02 4.60
N VAL A 98 2.20 -13.95 4.22
CA VAL A 98 1.73 -12.58 4.41
C VAL A 98 0.43 -12.31 3.64
N LYS A 99 -0.50 -11.61 4.30
CA LYS A 99 -1.70 -11.04 3.68
C LYS A 99 -1.56 -9.53 3.63
N ILE A 100 -1.97 -8.93 2.52
CA ILE A 100 -1.92 -7.47 2.35
C ILE A 100 -3.33 -6.96 2.07
N GLU A 101 -3.70 -5.89 2.75
CA GLU A 101 -4.94 -5.17 2.53
C GLU A 101 -4.64 -3.70 2.26
N VAL A 102 -5.21 -3.15 1.20
CA VAL A 102 -5.19 -1.71 0.91
C VAL A 102 -6.56 -1.15 1.24
N HIS A 103 -6.61 -0.10 2.04
CA HIS A 103 -7.85 0.54 2.48
C HIS A 103 -7.85 1.97 2.00
N LEU A 104 -8.80 2.31 1.13
CA LEU A 104 -8.94 3.62 0.50
C LEU A 104 -10.32 4.23 0.83
N THR A 105 -10.35 5.54 1.04
CA THR A 105 -11.60 6.29 1.23
C THR A 105 -11.71 7.35 0.14
N THR A 106 -12.82 7.37 -0.59
CA THR A 106 -13.05 8.37 -1.65
C THR A 106 -13.47 9.70 -1.04
N LYS A 107 -13.15 10.82 -1.71
CA LYS A 107 -13.53 12.17 -1.26
C LYS A 107 -15.03 12.39 -1.04
N ASN A 108 -15.87 11.62 -1.72
CA ASN A 108 -17.33 11.71 -1.66
C ASN A 108 -17.98 10.50 -0.97
N GLY A 109 -17.22 9.76 -0.16
CA GLY A 109 -17.65 8.49 0.46
C GLY A 109 -18.50 8.66 1.72
#